data_AF-A0A6N2CFE3-F1
#
_entry.id   AF-A0A6N2CFE3-F1
#
_cell.length_a   1.000
_cell.length_b   1.000
_cell.length_c   1.000
_cell.angle_alpha   90.00
_cell.angle_beta   90.00
_cell.angle_gamma   90.00
#
_symmetry.space_group_name_H-M   'P 1'
#
loop_
_entity.id
_entity.type
_entity.pdbx_description
1 polymer ?
#
loop_
_entity_poly.entity_id
_entity_poly.type
_entity_poly.pdbx_seq_one_letter_code
_entity_poly.pdbx_strand_id
1 'polypeptide(L)'
;MAHRGRRPALGAVLCLSLGFSAVLQATPIRVIEEAAIPLTHFLTKADFDQRFPGELIDDPADLNTGWYVIYQHESLNYYFGPILLESIGQDYLAQLRETVEAAVSRRPSIQDYRLELSFEPSTPSSAGSTQSEPPADEVSRPSSLPPQPEPKPSFWSRVKRVFGF
;
A
#
# COMPACT_ATOMS: atom_id res chain seq x y z
N MET A 1 71.89 -5.06 40.45
CA MET A 1 71.00 -3.97 40.92
C MET A 1 70.53 -3.16 39.72
N ALA A 2 69.24 -2.79 39.72
CA ALA A 2 68.55 -1.78 38.90
C ALA A 2 67.98 -2.14 37.50
N HIS A 3 66.67 -2.43 37.54
CA HIS A 3 65.54 -2.21 36.61
C HIS A 3 65.64 -1.29 35.37
N ARG A 4 64.99 -1.73 34.27
CA ARG A 4 63.91 -1.07 33.46
C ARG A 4 63.94 -1.70 32.06
N GLY A 5 62.90 -2.28 31.46
CA GLY A 5 61.48 -1.97 31.52
C GLY A 5 61.08 -1.05 30.36
N ARG A 6 60.76 -1.59 29.17
CA ARG A 6 59.87 -0.95 28.17
C ARG A 6 59.45 -1.94 27.09
N ARG A 7 58.16 -2.27 27.08
CA ARG A 7 57.48 -3.09 26.06
C ARG A 7 57.25 -2.21 24.81
N PRO A 8 57.41 -2.74 23.57
CA PRO A 8 56.87 -2.07 22.40
C PRO A 8 55.35 -2.26 22.33
N ALA A 9 54.70 -1.19 21.88
CA ALA A 9 53.27 -0.94 21.92
C ALA A 9 52.46 -1.92 21.07
N LEU A 10 51.27 -2.27 21.57
CA LEU A 10 50.20 -2.90 20.80
C LEU A 10 49.82 -1.98 19.64
N GLY A 11 50.06 -2.42 18.40
CA GLY A 11 49.47 -1.83 17.21
C GLY A 11 47.98 -2.12 17.18
N ALA A 12 47.16 -1.13 17.51
CA ALA A 12 45.73 -1.19 17.33
C ALA A 12 45.42 -1.09 15.82
N VAL A 13 45.03 -2.21 15.21
CA VAL A 13 44.47 -2.25 13.86
C VAL A 13 43.03 -1.73 13.96
N LEU A 14 42.83 -0.47 13.58
CA LEU A 14 41.52 0.16 13.46
C LEU A 14 40.89 -0.28 12.13
N CYS A 15 40.06 -1.32 12.16
CA CYS A 15 39.22 -1.69 11.02
C CYS A 15 38.19 -0.58 10.77
N LEU A 16 38.44 0.28 9.77
CA LEU A 16 37.44 1.19 9.21
C LEU A 16 36.39 0.35 8.46
N SER A 17 35.34 -0.08 9.15
CA SER A 17 34.12 -0.54 8.50
C SER A 17 33.39 0.67 7.92
N LEU A 18 33.61 0.95 6.63
CA LEU A 18 32.73 1.82 5.84
C LEU A 18 31.34 1.18 5.82
N GLY A 19 30.45 1.66 6.68
CA GLY A 19 29.03 1.35 6.61
C GLY A 19 28.46 1.95 5.33
N PHE A 20 28.13 1.10 4.37
CA PHE A 20 27.39 1.49 3.17
C PHE A 20 25.94 1.72 3.58
N SER A 21 25.59 2.96 3.95
CA SER A 21 24.19 3.35 4.13
C SER A 21 23.52 3.36 2.76
N ALA A 22 22.88 2.26 2.38
CA ALA A 22 21.99 2.24 1.22
C ALA A 22 20.80 3.16 1.52
N VAL A 23 20.77 4.32 0.88
CA VAL A 23 19.57 5.16 0.83
C VAL A 23 18.55 4.40 -0.01
N LEU A 24 17.48 3.88 0.61
CA LEU A 24 16.32 3.41 -0.16
C LEU A 24 15.70 4.63 -0.84
N GLN A 25 15.96 4.80 -2.13
CA GLN A 25 15.21 5.75 -2.95
C GLN A 25 13.83 5.16 -3.20
N ALA A 26 12.77 5.94 -2.93
CA ALA A 26 11.43 5.58 -3.34
C ALA A 26 11.39 5.48 -4.87
N THR A 27 10.84 4.39 -5.39
CA THR A 27 10.69 4.21 -6.83
C THR A 27 9.50 5.04 -7.30
N PRO A 28 9.65 5.83 -8.39
CA PRO A 28 8.57 6.67 -8.88
C PRO A 28 7.36 5.82 -9.23
N ILE A 29 6.18 6.31 -8.87
CA ILE A 29 4.90 5.68 -9.17
C ILE A 29 4.67 5.82 -10.67
N ARG A 30 4.44 4.71 -11.36
CA ARG A 30 4.01 4.70 -12.75
C ARG A 30 2.50 4.49 -12.80
N VAL A 31 1.76 5.55 -13.10
CA VAL A 31 0.32 5.51 -13.29
C VAL A 31 -0.01 5.02 -14.69
N ILE A 32 -0.84 4.01 -14.79
CA ILE A 32 -1.24 3.37 -16.05
C ILE A 32 -2.77 3.30 -16.06
N GLU A 33 -3.39 3.42 -17.24
CA GLU A 33 -4.83 3.23 -17.38
C GLU A 33 -5.24 1.80 -16.96
N GLU A 34 -6.36 1.65 -16.26
CA GLU A 34 -6.86 0.35 -15.78
C GLU A 34 -7.16 -0.63 -16.91
N ALA A 35 -7.49 -0.11 -18.11
CA ALA A 35 -7.71 -0.89 -19.32
C ALA A 35 -6.47 -1.66 -19.79
N ALA A 36 -5.29 -1.36 -19.24
CA ALA A 36 -4.06 -2.12 -19.50
C ALA A 36 -4.00 -3.45 -18.73
N ILE A 37 -4.72 -3.60 -17.60
CA ILE A 37 -4.68 -4.80 -16.76
C ILE A 37 -4.97 -6.07 -17.57
N PRO A 38 -6.04 -6.15 -18.40
CA PRO A 38 -6.30 -7.32 -19.22
C PRO A 38 -5.18 -7.66 -20.21
N LEU A 39 -4.27 -6.73 -20.53
CA LEU A 39 -3.21 -6.94 -21.51
C LEU A 39 -1.89 -7.39 -20.87
N THR A 40 -1.79 -7.34 -19.55
CA THR A 40 -0.60 -7.77 -18.79
C THR A 40 -0.25 -9.24 -18.99
N HIS A 41 -1.25 -10.10 -19.25
CA HIS A 41 -1.01 -11.53 -19.46
C HIS A 41 -0.53 -11.89 -20.88
N PHE A 42 -0.74 -11.00 -21.85
CA PHE A 42 -0.37 -11.24 -23.25
C PHE A 42 0.99 -10.66 -23.62
N LEU A 43 1.30 -9.48 -23.08
CA LEU A 43 2.46 -8.71 -23.50
C LEU A 43 3.69 -9.06 -22.66
N THR A 44 4.86 -9.05 -23.31
CA THR A 44 6.12 -9.03 -22.55
C THR A 44 6.24 -7.69 -21.82
N LYS A 45 7.08 -7.61 -20.78
CA LYS A 45 7.33 -6.35 -20.07
C LYS A 45 7.71 -5.21 -21.02
N ALA A 46 8.59 -5.48 -21.99
CA ALA A 46 9.05 -4.46 -22.93
C ALA A 46 7.91 -3.94 -23.82
N ASP A 47 7.09 -4.85 -24.36
CA ASP A 47 5.95 -4.47 -25.19
C ASP A 47 4.87 -3.75 -24.39
N PHE A 48 4.65 -4.21 -23.15
CA PHE A 48 3.72 -3.58 -22.22
C PHE A 48 4.16 -2.14 -21.90
N ASP A 49 5.42 -1.94 -21.52
CA ASP A 49 5.98 -0.63 -21.20
C ASP A 49 6.00 0.32 -22.42
N GLN A 50 6.22 -0.22 -23.63
CA GLN A 50 6.16 0.57 -24.86
C GLN A 50 4.74 1.02 -25.19
N ARG A 51 3.75 0.14 -24.98
CA ARG A 51 2.35 0.41 -25.30
C ARG A 51 1.67 1.25 -24.23
N PHE A 52 2.04 1.04 -22.98
CA PHE A 52 1.50 1.69 -21.78
C PHE A 52 2.66 2.32 -20.99
N PRO A 53 3.26 3.41 -21.49
CA PRO A 53 4.37 4.06 -20.82
C PRO A 53 3.97 4.60 -19.43
N GLY A 54 2.71 4.99 -19.29
CA GLY A 54 2.16 5.60 -18.08
C GLY A 54 2.69 7.00 -17.81
N GLU A 55 2.20 7.59 -16.73
CA GLU A 55 2.69 8.85 -16.15
C GLU A 55 3.58 8.53 -14.95
N LEU A 56 4.72 9.22 -14.82
CA LEU A 56 5.62 9.07 -13.68
C LEU A 56 5.31 10.14 -12.65
N ILE A 57 4.97 9.71 -11.44
CA ILE A 57 4.63 10.55 -10.30
C ILE A 57 5.58 10.22 -9.16
N ASP A 58 6.20 11.24 -8.57
CA ASP A 58 7.15 11.06 -7.48
C ASP A 58 6.46 11.01 -6.10
N ASP A 59 5.40 11.80 -5.91
CA ASP A 59 4.66 11.89 -4.65
C ASP A 59 3.25 11.28 -4.80
N PRO A 60 2.85 10.28 -3.99
CA PRO A 60 1.49 9.75 -4.02
C PRO A 60 0.41 10.81 -3.75
N ALA A 61 0.74 11.94 -3.11
CA ALA A 61 -0.18 13.05 -2.92
C ALA A 61 -0.61 13.73 -4.24
N ASP A 62 0.17 13.59 -5.30
CA ASP A 62 -0.12 14.14 -6.63
C ASP A 62 -1.02 13.22 -7.48
N LEU A 63 -1.41 12.05 -6.95
CA LEU A 63 -2.32 11.14 -7.64
C LEU A 63 -3.72 11.75 -7.81
N ASN A 64 -4.33 11.51 -8.98
CA ASN A 64 -5.74 11.80 -9.18
C ASN A 64 -6.59 10.99 -8.19
N THR A 65 -7.63 11.59 -7.63
CA THR A 65 -8.46 10.92 -6.64
C THR A 65 -9.24 9.75 -7.25
N GLY A 66 -9.12 8.56 -6.66
CA GLY A 66 -9.86 7.38 -7.09
C GLY A 66 -9.27 6.07 -6.57
N TRP A 67 -9.82 4.95 -7.04
CA TRP A 67 -9.30 3.62 -6.72
C TRP A 67 -8.16 3.25 -7.65
N TYR A 68 -7.11 2.65 -7.12
CA TYR A 68 -5.97 2.15 -7.87
C TYR A 68 -5.70 0.70 -7.52
N VAL A 69 -5.56 -0.14 -8.56
CA VAL A 69 -4.94 -1.46 -8.40
C VAL A 69 -3.44 -1.26 -8.42
N ILE A 70 -2.77 -1.61 -7.32
CA ILE A 70 -1.34 -1.35 -7.11
C ILE A 70 -0.58 -2.65 -7.26
N TYR A 71 0.41 -2.68 -8.15
CA TYR A 71 1.39 -3.75 -8.26
C TYR A 71 2.80 -3.21 -8.02
N GLN A 72 3.47 -3.74 -6.99
CA GLN A 72 4.87 -3.41 -6.70
C GLN A 72 5.72 -4.67 -6.65
N HIS A 73 6.88 -4.62 -7.29
CA HIS A 73 7.85 -5.71 -7.27
C HIS A 73 9.24 -5.18 -7.62
N GLU A 74 10.22 -5.34 -6.72
CA GLU A 74 11.57 -4.76 -6.85
C GLU A 74 11.51 -3.25 -7.17
N SER A 75 11.87 -2.85 -8.39
CA SER A 75 11.85 -1.46 -8.84
C SER A 75 10.56 -1.05 -9.57
N LEU A 76 9.60 -1.97 -9.71
CA LEU A 76 8.32 -1.72 -10.35
C LEU A 76 7.33 -1.18 -9.33
N ASN A 77 6.65 -0.10 -9.70
CA ASN A 77 5.66 0.57 -8.87
C ASN A 77 4.49 1.03 -9.75
N TYR A 78 3.59 0.12 -10.09
CA TYR A 78 2.52 0.34 -11.08
C TYR A 78 1.19 0.60 -10.38
N TYR A 79 0.56 1.72 -10.73
CA TYR A 79 -0.73 2.15 -10.20
C TYR A 79 -1.72 2.18 -11.36
N PHE A 80 -2.67 1.25 -11.38
CA PHE A 80 -3.67 1.17 -12.43
C PHE A 80 -4.94 1.91 -12.03
N GLY A 81 -5.24 3.02 -12.69
CA GLY A 81 -6.40 3.87 -12.38
C GLY A 81 -6.25 5.32 -12.85
N PRO A 82 -7.07 6.26 -12.34
CA PRO A 82 -8.06 6.08 -11.27
C PRO A 82 -9.34 5.36 -11.73
N ILE A 83 -9.80 4.41 -10.92
CA ILE A 83 -11.05 3.66 -11.11
C ILE A 83 -12.14 4.29 -10.24
N LEU A 84 -13.32 4.49 -10.82
CA LEU A 84 -14.43 5.18 -10.14
C LEU A 84 -15.10 4.36 -9.04
N LEU A 85 -15.26 3.05 -9.25
CA LEU A 85 -16.00 2.17 -8.35
C LEU A 85 -15.07 1.11 -7.76
N GLU A 86 -15.13 0.95 -6.43
CA GLU A 86 -14.36 -0.08 -5.72
C GLU A 86 -14.63 -1.48 -6.28
N SER A 87 -15.89 -1.80 -6.59
CA SER A 87 -16.27 -3.11 -7.14
C SER A 87 -15.55 -3.42 -8.45
N ILE A 88 -15.43 -2.43 -9.34
CA ILE A 88 -14.68 -2.59 -10.60
C ILE A 88 -13.18 -2.75 -10.30
N GLY A 89 -12.66 -2.02 -9.31
CA GLY A 89 -11.30 -2.18 -8.83
C GLY A 89 -11.02 -3.59 -8.28
N GLN A 90 -11.97 -4.19 -7.56
CA GLN A 90 -11.87 -5.56 -7.06
C GLN A 90 -11.85 -6.58 -8.20
N ASP A 91 -12.68 -6.39 -9.23
CA ASP A 91 -12.68 -7.26 -10.41
C ASP A 91 -11.32 -7.21 -11.13
N TYR A 92 -10.77 -6.02 -11.32
CA TYR A 92 -9.43 -5.84 -11.90
C TYR A 92 -8.31 -6.39 -11.02
N LEU A 93 -8.40 -6.21 -9.70
CA LEU A 93 -7.44 -6.78 -8.74
C LEU A 93 -7.43 -8.31 -8.83
N ALA A 94 -8.61 -8.94 -8.93
CA ALA A 94 -8.73 -10.39 -9.09
C ALA A 94 -8.09 -10.86 -10.40
N GLN A 95 -8.36 -10.15 -11.51
CA GLN A 95 -7.77 -10.46 -12.81
C GLN A 95 -6.24 -10.33 -12.83
N LEU A 96 -5.70 -9.26 -12.24
CA LEU A 96 -4.26 -9.05 -12.15
C LEU A 96 -3.60 -10.10 -11.26
N ARG A 97 -4.26 -10.49 -10.16
CA ARG A 97 -3.78 -11.54 -9.25
C ARG A 97 -3.59 -12.87 -9.98
N GLU A 98 -4.59 -13.31 -10.74
CA GLU A 98 -4.48 -14.54 -11.52
C GLU A 98 -3.27 -14.51 -12.47
N THR A 99 -3.08 -13.37 -13.15
CA THR A 99 -1.94 -13.17 -14.06
C THR A 99 -0.59 -13.25 -13.34
N VAL A 100 -0.48 -12.58 -12.19
CA VAL A 100 0.75 -12.56 -11.39
C VAL A 100 1.04 -13.94 -10.81
N GLU A 101 0.05 -14.66 -10.28
CA GLU A 101 0.21 -16.02 -9.74
C GLU A 101 0.67 -17.01 -10.81
N ALA A 102 0.11 -16.92 -12.02
CA ALA A 102 0.56 -17.71 -13.16
C ALA A 102 2.02 -17.39 -13.53
N ALA A 103 2.42 -16.11 -13.47
CA ALA A 103 3.80 -15.70 -13.73
C ALA A 103 4.76 -16.18 -12.65
N VAL A 104 4.40 -16.09 -11.37
CA VAL A 104 5.19 -16.57 -10.22
C VAL A 104 5.40 -18.09 -10.30
N SER A 105 4.37 -18.84 -10.71
CA SER A 105 4.48 -20.30 -10.90
C SER A 105 5.55 -20.68 -11.93
N ARG A 106 5.76 -19.84 -12.96
CA ARG A 106 6.78 -20.05 -13.99
C ARG A 106 8.14 -19.50 -13.57
N ARG A 107 8.15 -18.42 -12.79
CA ARG A 107 9.34 -17.74 -12.33
C ARG A 107 9.22 -17.44 -10.83
N PRO A 108 9.60 -18.38 -9.95
CA PRO A 108 9.49 -18.16 -8.50
C PRO A 108 10.27 -16.95 -7.99
N SER A 109 11.30 -16.51 -8.73
CA SER A 109 12.09 -15.32 -8.36
C SER A 109 11.29 -14.01 -8.31
N ILE A 110 10.03 -13.98 -8.77
CA ILE A 110 9.18 -12.77 -8.72
C ILE A 110 8.07 -12.84 -7.65
N GLN A 111 8.20 -13.75 -6.68
CA GLN A 111 7.21 -14.00 -5.64
C GLN A 111 7.05 -12.86 -4.62
N ASP A 112 8.08 -12.01 -4.45
CA ASP A 112 8.12 -10.97 -3.42
C ASP A 112 7.46 -9.67 -3.94
N TYR A 113 6.20 -9.79 -4.36
CA TYR A 113 5.40 -8.68 -4.88
C TYR A 113 4.34 -8.23 -3.86
N ARG A 114 3.89 -6.98 -4.02
CA ARG A 114 2.71 -6.44 -3.34
C ARG A 114 1.63 -6.19 -4.39
N LEU A 115 0.42 -6.68 -4.10
CA LEU A 115 -0.74 -6.52 -4.97
C LEU A 115 -1.98 -6.21 -4.13
N GLU A 116 -2.54 -5.01 -4.30
CA GLU A 116 -3.71 -4.56 -3.54
C GLU A 116 -4.56 -3.54 -4.31
N LEU A 117 -5.71 -3.20 -3.73
CA LEU A 117 -6.58 -2.11 -4.17
C LEU A 117 -6.58 -1.03 -3.08
N SER A 118 -6.22 0.20 -3.44
CA SER A 118 -6.18 1.34 -2.51
C SER A 118 -6.93 2.54 -3.09
N PHE A 119 -7.51 3.36 -2.23
CA PHE A 119 -8.08 4.64 -2.62
C PHE A 119 -7.04 5.73 -2.39
N GLU A 120 -6.59 6.38 -3.48
CA GLU A 120 -5.54 7.39 -3.44
C GLU A 120 -6.06 8.77 -3.84
N PRO A 121 -5.43 9.86 -3.39
CA PRO A 121 -4.35 9.89 -2.40
C PRO A 121 -4.86 9.54 -0.99
N SER A 122 -4.14 8.64 -0.31
CA SER A 122 -4.44 8.22 1.05
C SER A 122 -4.28 9.41 2.01
N THR A 123 -5.37 9.90 2.61
CA THR A 123 -5.24 10.89 3.70
C THR A 123 -4.46 10.24 4.86
N PRO A 124 -3.51 10.94 5.51
CA PRO A 124 -2.64 10.38 6.55
C PRO A 124 -3.36 9.98 7.86
N SER A 125 -4.68 9.75 7.84
CA SER A 125 -5.51 9.57 9.04
C SER A 125 -6.19 8.20 9.20
N SER A 126 -5.91 7.22 8.33
CA SER A 126 -6.57 5.91 8.37
C SER A 126 -5.61 4.72 8.32
N ALA A 127 -4.55 4.75 9.11
CA ALA A 127 -3.85 3.53 9.53
C ALA A 127 -4.35 3.14 10.92
N GLY A 128 -5.44 2.38 10.99
CA GLY A 128 -5.91 1.79 12.25
C GLY A 128 -7.40 1.99 12.52
N SER A 129 -8.21 1.03 12.09
CA SER A 129 -9.44 0.70 12.79
C SER A 129 -9.50 -0.81 12.94
N THR A 130 -8.75 -1.29 13.94
CA THR A 130 -8.91 -2.62 14.51
C THR A 130 -10.38 -2.79 14.88
N GLN A 131 -11.02 -3.72 14.19
CA GLN A 131 -12.36 -4.20 14.46
C GLN A 131 -12.35 -4.87 15.85
N SER A 132 -12.72 -4.11 16.88
CA SER A 132 -12.94 -4.64 18.22
C SER A 132 -14.23 -5.45 18.24
N GLU A 133 -14.09 -6.76 18.10
CA GLU A 133 -15.09 -7.75 18.49
C GLU A 133 -15.28 -7.72 20.02
N PRO A 134 -16.51 -7.79 20.56
CA PRO A 134 -16.71 -8.22 21.93
C PRO A 134 -17.35 -9.63 22.00
N PRO A 135 -17.03 -10.40 23.05
CA PRO A 135 -17.31 -11.83 23.15
C PRO A 135 -18.76 -12.13 23.57
N ALA A 136 -19.17 -13.36 23.30
CA ALA A 136 -20.41 -13.98 23.75
C ALA A 136 -20.40 -14.25 25.27
N ASP A 137 -21.53 -14.04 25.94
CA ASP A 137 -22.11 -14.97 26.92
C ASP A 137 -23.53 -14.54 27.35
N GLU A 138 -24.30 -15.54 27.78
CA GLU A 138 -25.76 -15.70 27.68
C GLU A 138 -26.50 -15.41 29.03
N VAL A 139 -27.85 -15.30 28.96
CA VAL A 139 -28.87 -15.63 30.00
C VAL A 139 -29.58 -14.48 30.80
N SER A 140 -30.88 -14.30 30.46
CA SER A 140 -32.09 -14.05 31.28
C SER A 140 -32.53 -12.66 31.82
N ARG A 141 -33.53 -12.10 31.11
CA ARG A 141 -34.87 -11.63 31.58
C ARG A 141 -35.00 -10.32 32.41
N PRO A 142 -36.21 -9.73 32.54
CA PRO A 142 -36.59 -8.50 31.81
C PRO A 142 -36.93 -7.30 32.73
N SER A 143 -37.20 -6.15 32.11
CA SER A 143 -37.79 -4.91 32.66
C SER A 143 -36.83 -3.88 33.27
N SER A 144 -36.45 -2.89 32.46
CA SER A 144 -36.76 -1.46 32.68
C SER A 144 -36.13 -0.63 31.55
N LEU A 145 -36.89 0.34 31.01
CA LEU A 145 -36.46 1.21 29.90
C LEU A 145 -35.13 1.93 30.22
N PRO A 146 -34.18 2.02 29.27
CA PRO A 146 -33.11 3.00 29.34
C PRO A 146 -33.52 4.31 28.62
N PRO A 147 -32.97 5.47 29.03
CA PRO A 147 -33.22 6.75 28.38
C PRO A 147 -32.70 6.73 26.94
N GLN A 148 -33.55 7.18 26.02
CA GLN A 148 -33.27 7.27 24.59
C GLN A 148 -32.00 8.13 24.34
N PRO A 149 -30.98 7.64 23.62
CA PRO A 149 -29.86 8.46 23.23
C PRO A 149 -30.31 9.50 22.19
N GLU A 150 -29.94 10.76 22.43
CA GLU A 150 -30.21 11.87 21.52
C GLU A 150 -29.69 11.58 20.11
N PRO A 151 -30.44 11.93 19.06
CA PRO A 151 -30.00 11.68 17.69
C PRO A 151 -28.74 12.50 17.40
N LYS A 152 -27.64 11.80 17.10
CA LYS A 152 -26.39 12.40 16.60
C LYS A 152 -26.71 13.32 15.41
N PRO A 153 -26.12 14.52 15.32
CA PRO A 153 -26.31 15.41 14.19
C PRO A 153 -25.78 14.75 12.92
N SER A 154 -26.71 14.24 12.09
CA SER A 154 -26.41 13.58 10.83
C SER A 154 -26.07 14.63 9.76
N PHE A 155 -24.88 14.53 9.18
CA PHE A 155 -24.37 15.39 8.08
C PHE A 155 -25.38 15.58 6.94
N TRP A 156 -26.27 14.62 6.72
CA TRP A 156 -27.34 14.64 5.72
C TRP A 156 -28.39 15.74 5.93
N SER A 157 -28.60 16.19 7.17
CA SER A 157 -29.50 17.31 7.47
C SER A 157 -28.96 18.66 6.98
N ARG A 158 -27.64 18.79 6.81
CA ARG A 158 -27.01 20.02 6.32
C ARG A 158 -27.06 20.11 4.79
N VAL A 159 -27.02 18.97 4.08
CA VAL A 159 -27.12 18.92 2.60
C VAL A 159 -28.53 19.21 2.11
N LYS A 160 -29.58 18.75 2.82
CA LYS A 160 -30.98 19.05 2.45
C LYS A 160 -31.32 20.54 2.53
N ARG A 161 -30.62 21.31 3.38
CA ARG A 161 -30.84 22.77 3.52
C ARG A 161 -30.29 23.58 2.34
N VAL A 162 -29.33 23.05 1.59
CA VAL A 162 -28.76 23.73 0.41
C VAL A 162 -29.59 23.47 -0.85
N PHE A 163 -30.30 22.35 -0.93
CA PHE A 163 -31.02 21.92 -2.14
C PHE A 163 -32.56 22.00 -2.06
N GLY A 164 -33.13 22.58 -0.99
CA GLY A 164 -34.52 23.05 -1.00
C GLY A 164 -35.59 22.00 -1.32
N PHE A 165 -35.60 20.88 -0.58
CA PHE A 165 -36.73 19.93 -0.51
C PHE A 165 -37.25 19.81 0.92
#